data_AF-A0A368UAJ1-F1
#
_entry.id   AF-A0A368UAJ1-F1
#
_cell.length_a   1.000
_cell.length_b   1.000
_cell.length_c   1.000
_cell.angle_alpha   90.00
_cell.angle_beta   90.00
_cell.angle_gamma   90.00
#
_symmetry.space_group_name_H-M   'P 1'
#
loop_
_entity.id
_entity.type
_entity.pdbx_description
1 polymer ?
#
loop_
_entity_poly.entity_id
_entity_poly.type
_entity_poly.pdbx_seq_one_letter_code
_entity_poly.pdbx_strand_id
1 'polypeptide(L)'
;MLMAYGEELIFRLPICMFPRQKFALLLIGAVMYGVTHLFFSRYDVCSKIVLGLLFGISVIWTKNVYVAIMMHTAYNVILVFFGGLDCTNLQKK
;
A
#
# COMPACT_ATOMS: atom_id res chain seq x y z
N MET A 1 7.25 -9.58 2.04
CA MET A 1 6.23 -10.36 1.32
C MET A 1 5.05 -10.72 2.21
N LEU A 2 5.25 -11.38 3.36
CA LEU A 2 4.14 -11.79 4.25
C LEU A 2 3.30 -10.59 4.78
N MET A 3 3.94 -9.48 5.17
CA MET A 3 3.22 -8.27 5.62
C MET A 3 2.36 -7.66 4.50
N ALA A 4 2.91 -7.47 3.30
CA ALA A 4 2.17 -6.92 2.15
C ALA A 4 0.95 -7.77 1.79
N TYR A 5 1.07 -9.10 1.89
CA TYR A 5 -0.06 -10.01 1.69
C TYR A 5 -1.17 -9.77 2.73
N GLY A 6 -0.82 -9.69 4.01
CA GLY A 6 -1.78 -9.46 5.09
C GLY A 6 -2.46 -8.09 5.00
N GLU A 7 -1.69 -7.04 4.71
CA GLU A 7 -2.22 -5.68 4.56
C GLU A 7 -3.23 -5.58 3.43
N GLU A 8 -2.90 -6.06 2.23
CA GLU A 8 -3.83 -6.00 1.10
C GLU A 8 -5.08 -6.85 1.35
N LEU A 9 -4.95 -8.00 2.03
CA LEU A 9 -6.12 -8.81 2.37
C LEU A 9 -7.06 -8.05 3.32
N ILE A 10 -6.52 -7.38 4.34
CA ILE A 10 -7.33 -6.64 5.32
C ILE A 10 -7.98 -5.42 4.67
N PHE A 11 -7.24 -4.64 3.88
CA PHE A 11 -7.72 -3.35 3.35
C PHE A 11 -8.46 -3.46 2.01
N ARG A 12 -8.28 -4.53 1.23
CA ARG A 12 -8.86 -4.66 -0.13
C ARG A 12 -9.87 -5.77 -0.31
N LEU A 13 -9.79 -6.85 0.45
CA LEU A 13 -10.79 -7.92 0.37
C LEU A 13 -12.24 -7.40 0.57
N PRO A 14 -12.52 -6.45 1.48
CA PRO A 14 -13.86 -5.88 1.62
C PRO A 14 -14.38 -5.20 0.35
N ILE A 15 -13.49 -4.58 -0.45
CA ILE A 15 -13.86 -3.92 -1.72
C ILE A 15 -14.37 -4.94 -2.74
N CYS A 16 -13.78 -6.14 -2.75
CA CYS A 16 -14.22 -7.25 -3.60
C CYS A 16 -15.53 -7.88 -3.11
N MET A 17 -15.73 -7.98 -1.79
CA MET A 17 -16.91 -8.59 -1.20
C MET A 17 -18.17 -7.71 -1.28
N PHE A 18 -18.01 -6.38 -1.23
CA PHE A 18 -19.12 -5.43 -1.18
C PHE A 18 -19.09 -4.46 -2.38
N PRO A 19 -19.46 -4.92 -3.59
CA PRO A 19 -19.32 -4.13 -4.82
C PRO A 19 -20.20 -2.87 -4.86
N ARG A 20 -21.30 -2.84 -4.09
CA ARG A 20 -22.19 -1.67 -3.99
C ARG A 20 -21.56 -0.51 -3.22
N GLN A 21 -20.71 -0.81 -2.24
CA GLN A 21 -20.06 0.16 -1.36
C GLN A 21 -18.58 0.38 -1.71
N LYS A 22 -18.11 -0.13 -2.85
CA LYS A 22 -16.70 -0.18 -3.24
C LYS A 22 -15.96 1.16 -3.14
N PHE A 23 -16.61 2.28 -3.46
CA PHE A 23 -15.99 3.61 -3.39
C PHE A 23 -15.86 4.15 -1.96
N ALA A 24 -16.85 3.86 -1.10
CA ALA A 24 -16.76 4.20 0.32
C ALA A 24 -15.66 3.35 1.01
N LEU A 25 -15.63 2.05 0.70
CA LEU A 25 -14.61 1.13 1.21
C LEU A 25 -13.20 1.45 0.69
N LEU A 26 -13.09 1.95 -0.54
CA LEU A 26 -11.84 2.48 -1.08
C LEU A 26 -11.29 3.62 -0.22
N LEU A 27 -12.13 4.64 0.05
CA LEU A 27 -11.73 5.82 0.82
C LEU A 27 -11.39 5.45 2.26
N ILE A 28 -12.27 4.70 2.93
CA ILE A 28 -12.06 4.23 4.30
C ILE A 28 -10.78 3.39 4.36
N GLY A 29 -10.62 2.42 3.46
CA GLY A 29 -9.45 1.55 3.40
C GLY A 29 -8.15 2.33 3.14
N ALA A 30 -8.16 3.32 2.25
CA ALA A 30 -6.99 4.15 1.98
C ALA A 30 -6.59 5.03 3.17
N VAL A 31 -7.56 5.63 3.86
CA VAL A 31 -7.31 6.43 5.07
C VAL A 31 -6.78 5.53 6.18
N MET A 32 -7.44 4.39 6.45
CA MET A 32 -6.98 3.45 7.46
C MET A 32 -5.58 2.91 7.16
N TYR A 33 -5.28 2.60 5.89
CA TYR A 33 -3.95 2.17 5.45
C TYR A 33 -2.87 3.24 5.71
N GLY A 34 -3.17 4.52 5.42
CA GLY A 34 -2.26 5.61 5.75
C GLY A 34 -2.04 5.79 7.25
N VAL A 35 -3.12 5.70 8.04
CA VAL A 35 -3.08 5.85 9.50
C VAL A 35 -2.35 4.71 10.19
N THR A 36 -2.52 3.45 9.75
CA THR A 36 -1.71 2.34 10.31
C THR A 36 -0.24 2.55 10.06
N HIS A 37 0.14 3.05 8.89
CA HIS A 37 1.53 3.35 8.57
C HIS A 37 2.13 4.47 9.43
N LEU A 38 1.31 5.36 9.99
CA LEU A 38 1.72 6.40 10.94
C LEU A 38 2.38 5.81 12.20
N PHE A 39 1.93 4.63 12.63
CA PHE A 39 2.48 3.94 13.80
C PHE A 39 3.73 3.11 13.49
N PHE A 40 3.85 2.59 12.26
CA PHE A 40 4.91 1.65 11.88
C PHE A 40 6.04 2.26 11.04
N SER A 41 5.81 3.40 10.39
CA SER A 41 6.73 4.00 9.44
C SER A 41 6.72 5.52 9.61
N ARG A 42 7.86 6.13 9.93
CA ARG A 42 8.01 7.60 10.06
C ARG A 42 7.86 8.36 8.73
N TYR A 43 7.23 7.76 7.72
CA TYR A 43 7.04 8.32 6.39
C TYR A 43 5.74 9.13 6.31
N ASP A 44 5.70 10.08 5.37
CA ASP A 44 4.55 10.94 5.11
C ASP A 44 3.24 10.16 4.91
N VAL A 45 2.29 10.39 5.82
CA VAL A 45 0.95 9.77 5.84
C VAL A 45 0.22 9.99 4.52
N CYS A 46 0.33 11.21 3.97
CA CYS A 46 -0.27 11.57 2.70
C CYS A 46 0.20 10.67 1.56
N SER A 47 1.49 10.32 1.51
CA SER A 47 2.03 9.43 0.47
C SER A 47 1.42 8.02 0.57
N LYS A 48 1.21 7.52 1.79
CA LYS A 48 0.62 6.21 2.05
C LYS A 48 -0.87 6.17 1.76
N ILE A 49 -1.61 7.24 2.07
CA ILE A 49 -3.02 7.36 1.67
C ILE A 49 -3.15 7.32 0.14
N VAL A 50 -2.30 8.05 -0.58
CA VAL A 50 -2.29 8.04 -2.05
C VAL A 50 -1.94 6.65 -2.58
N LEU A 51 -0.94 5.97 -2.02
CA LEU A 51 -0.62 4.59 -2.37
C LEU A 51 -1.81 3.65 -2.15
N GLY A 52 -2.49 3.81 -1.01
CA GLY A 52 -3.70 3.06 -0.69
C GLY A 52 -4.82 3.31 -1.71
N LEU A 53 -5.02 4.55 -2.15
CA LEU A 53 -5.98 4.83 -3.21
C LEU A 53 -5.60 4.12 -4.52
N LEU A 54 -4.33 4.17 -4.92
CA LEU A 54 -3.85 3.52 -6.15
C LEU A 54 -4.08 2.00 -6.12
N PHE A 55 -3.70 1.34 -5.02
CA PHE A 55 -3.94 -0.10 -4.86
C PHE A 55 -5.43 -0.43 -4.85
N GLY A 56 -6.26 0.37 -4.16
CA GLY A 56 -7.70 0.11 -4.15
C GLY A 56 -8.38 0.33 -5.50
N ILE A 57 -7.99 1.35 -6.26
CA ILE A 57 -8.47 1.57 -7.64
C ILE A 57 -8.10 0.38 -8.53
N SER A 58 -6.88 -0.14 -8.38
CA SER A 58 -6.44 -1.29 -9.15
C SER A 58 -7.28 -2.55 -8.89
N VAL A 59 -7.73 -2.76 -7.64
CA VAL A 59 -8.60 -3.86 -7.26
C VAL A 59 -10.00 -3.65 -7.82
N ILE A 60 -10.51 -2.42 -7.84
CA ILE A 60 -11.82 -2.11 -8.45
C ILE A 60 -11.79 -2.43 -9.95
N TRP A 61 -10.69 -2.12 -10.64
CA TRP A 61 -10.58 -2.34 -12.08
C TRP A 61 -10.38 -3.81 -12.44
N THR A 62 -9.46 -4.49 -11.75
CA THR A 62 -9.11 -5.89 -12.06
C THR A 62 -10.03 -6.90 -11.38
N LYS A 63 -10.82 -6.47 -10.38
CA LYS A 63 -11.59 -7.33 -9.46
C LYS A 63 -10.74 -8.42 -8.80
N ASN A 64 -9.43 -8.20 -8.69
CA ASN A 64 -8.49 -9.20 -8.24
C ASN A 64 -7.50 -8.62 -7.22
N VAL A 65 -7.57 -9.11 -5.98
CA VAL A 65 -6.70 -8.68 -4.88
C VAL A 65 -5.24 -9.07 -5.11
N TYR A 66 -4.97 -10.16 -5.85
CA TYR A 66 -3.61 -10.59 -6.17
C TYR A 66 -2.83 -9.55 -6.97
N VAL A 67 -3.53 -8.75 -7.80
CA VAL A 67 -2.88 -7.67 -8.56
C VAL A 67 -2.35 -6.59 -7.62
N ALA A 68 -3.13 -6.19 -6.60
CA ALA A 68 -2.67 -5.26 -5.58
C ALA A 68 -1.53 -5.83 -4.75
N ILE A 69 -1.59 -7.12 -4.37
CA ILE A 69 -0.49 -7.79 -3.65
C ILE A 69 0.81 -7.75 -4.46
N MET A 70 0.74 -8.03 -5.76
CA MET A 70 1.91 -7.96 -6.64
C MET A 70 2.47 -6.54 -6.75
N MET A 71 1.60 -5.54 -6.95
CA MET A 71 2.04 -4.13 -7.02
C MET A 71 2.65 -3.64 -5.71
N HIS A 72 2.06 -3.99 -4.57
CA HIS A 72 2.59 -3.63 -3.26
C HIS A 72 3.94 -4.34 -3.00
N THR A 73 4.06 -5.61 -3.36
CA THR A 73 5.34 -6.33 -3.27
C THR A 73 6.38 -5.68 -4.17
N ALA A 74 6.04 -5.34 -5.41
CA ALA A 74 6.92 -4.66 -6.35
C ALA A 74 7.35 -3.28 -5.82
N TYR A 75 6.42 -2.49 -5.26
CA TYR A 75 6.72 -1.21 -4.62
C TYR A 75 7.73 -1.38 -3.48
N ASN A 76 7.52 -2.35 -2.59
CA ASN A 76 8.45 -2.60 -1.48
C ASN A 76 9.82 -3.07 -1.98
N VAL A 77 9.87 -3.90 -3.03
CA VAL A 77 11.12 -4.32 -3.66
C VAL A 77 11.86 -3.11 -4.24
N ILE A 78 11.18 -2.27 -5.03
CA ILE A 78 11.76 -1.04 -5.58
C ILE A 78 12.28 -0.14 -4.47
N LEU A 79 11.53 0.02 -3.38
CA LEU A 79 11.94 0.85 -2.25
C LEU A 79 13.17 0.28 -1.54
N VAL A 80 13.32 -1.04 -1.42
CA VAL A 80 14.54 -1.66 -0.87
C VAL A 80 15.73 -1.45 -1.80
N PHE A 81 15.56 -1.61 -3.11
CA PHE A 81 16.65 -1.48 -4.09
C PHE A 81 17.07 -0.03 -4.34
N PHE A 82 16.12 0.89 -4.42
CA PHE A 82 16.36 2.31 -4.75
C PHE A 82 16.36 3.23 -3.53
N GLY A 83 15.63 2.89 -2.46
CA GLY A 83 15.68 3.61 -1.18
C GLY A 83 16.91 3.23 -0.34
N GLY A 84 17.61 2.13 -0.66
CA GLY A 84 18.94 1.84 -0.13
C GLY A 84 20.06 2.73 -0.70
N LEU A 85 19.76 3.59 -1.68
CA LEU A 85 20.63 4.68 -2.15
C LEU A 85 20.43 5.97 -1.33
N ASP A 86 19.99 5.86 -0.07
CA ASP A 86 20.20 6.94 0.88
C ASP A 86 21.70 7.20 1.02
N CYS A 87 22.08 8.45 0.76
CA CYS A 87 23.45 8.97 0.68
C CYS A 87 24.21 8.97 2.02
N THR A 88 24.03 7.98 2.89
CA THR A 88 24.70 7.86 4.20
C THR A 88 26.05 7.14 4.12
N ASN A 89 26.39 6.49 3.00
CA ASN A 89 27.73 5.91 2.78
C ASN A 89 28.77 6.91 2.22
N LEU A 90 28.41 8.18 2.05
CA LEU A 90 29.36 9.24 1.64
C LEU A 90 29.99 10.03 2.81
N GLN A 91 29.72 9.65 4.07
CA GLN A 91 30.31 10.29 5.25
C GLN A 91 31.25 9.39 6.08
N LYS A 92 31.63 8.21 5.57
CA LYS A 92 32.75 7.44 6.15
C LYS A 92 33.94 7.48 5.19
N LYS A 93 34.66 8.60 5.21
CA LYS A 93 36.06 8.67 4.76
C LYS A 93 36.88 9.30 5.87
#